data_AF-A0A505H7A6-F1
#
_entry.id   AF-A0A505H7A6-F1
#
_cell.length_a   1.000
_cell.length_b   1.000
_cell.length_c   1.000
_cell.angle_alpha   90.00
_cell.angle_beta   90.00
_cell.angle_gamma   90.00
#
_symmetry.space_group_name_H-M   'P 1'
#
loop_
_entity.id
_entity.type
_entity.pdbx_description
1 polymer ?
#
loop_
_entity_poly.entity_id
_entity_poly.type
_entity_poly.pdbx_seq_one_letter_code
_entity_poly.pdbx_strand_id
1 'polypeptide(L)' 'MGTVEVRFTGDPRAGILDHDVVFPDGTVNHNPFRVLPHGEVSEVAFTVVHRAGMSAADVDRDAAAVAADLDRLAAILDAD' A
#
# COMPACT_ATOMS: atom_id res chain seq x y z
N MET A 1 -0.99 13.75 -12.78
CA MET A 1 -0.09 12.65 -12.38
C MET A 1 0.76 12.28 -13.57
N GLY A 2 2.08 12.32 -13.44
CA GLY A 2 3.00 11.74 -14.44
C GLY A 2 3.16 10.24 -14.21
N THR A 3 3.94 9.59 -15.06
CA THR A 3 4.34 8.18 -14.87
C THR A 3 5.16 8.06 -13.59
N VAL A 4 4.78 7.14 -12.72
CA VAL A 4 5.57 6.72 -11.55
C VAL A 4 6.16 5.34 -11.82
N GLU A 5 7.30 5.05 -11.21
CA GLU A 5 7.86 3.70 -11.18
C GLU A 5 7.52 3.06 -9.83
N VAL A 6 7.06 1.80 -9.84
CA VAL A 6 6.81 1.03 -8.62
C VAL A 6 7.84 -0.10 -8.55
N ARG A 7 8.60 -0.14 -7.46
CA ARG A 7 9.61 -1.17 -7.19
C ARG A 7 9.19 -1.98 -5.97
N PHE A 8 8.87 -3.26 -6.15
CA PHE A 8 8.64 -4.16 -5.02
C PHE A 8 9.99 -4.51 -4.37
N THR A 9 10.11 -4.26 -3.07
CA THR A 9 11.35 -4.42 -2.29
C THR A 9 11.25 -5.56 -1.27
N GLY A 10 10.03 -6.04 -1.01
CA GLY A 10 9.74 -7.17 -0.13
C GLY A 10 9.96 -8.56 -0.74
N ASP A 11 10.11 -9.57 0.13
CA ASP A 11 9.96 -10.98 -0.27
C ASP A 11 8.46 -11.38 -0.25
N PRO A 12 7.82 -11.56 -1.41
CA PRO A 12 6.40 -11.91 -1.46
C PRO A 12 6.12 -13.29 -0.87
N ARG A 13 7.12 -14.20 -0.82
CA ARG A 13 6.96 -15.52 -0.18
C ARG A 13 6.86 -15.43 1.34
N ALA A 14 7.38 -14.34 1.91
CA ALA A 14 7.24 -14.03 3.33
C ALA A 14 6.02 -13.11 3.62
N GLY A 15 5.13 -12.90 2.64
CA GLY A 15 3.98 -11.99 2.77
C GLY A 15 4.38 -10.51 2.77
N ILE A 16 5.57 -10.17 2.26
CA ILE A 16 6.08 -8.81 2.22
C ILE A 16 5.89 -8.24 0.82
N LEU A 17 4.98 -7.28 0.70
CA LEU A 17 4.66 -6.57 -0.53
C LEU A 17 5.06 -5.09 -0.46
N ASP A 18 5.95 -4.75 0.48
CA ASP A 18 6.58 -3.44 0.57
C ASP A 18 7.09 -3.01 -0.81
N HIS A 19 6.80 -1.77 -1.16
CA HIS A 19 7.20 -1.21 -2.43
C HIS A 19 7.54 0.27 -2.33
N ASP A 20 8.43 0.68 -3.21
CA ASP A 20 8.81 2.07 -3.39
C ASP A 20 8.10 2.63 -4.62
N VAL A 21 7.40 3.75 -4.44
CA VAL A 21 6.89 4.56 -5.54
C VAL A 21 7.89 5.68 -5.80
N VAL A 22 8.54 5.62 -6.96
CA VAL A 22 9.52 6.61 -7.41
C VAL A 22 8.84 7.61 -8.33
N PHE A 23 8.85 8.87 -7.92
CA PHE A 23 8.27 9.99 -8.66
C PHE A 23 9.27 10.57 -9.68
N PRO A 24 8.79 11.30 -10.71
CA PRO A 24 9.66 11.92 -11.71
C PRO A 24 10.72 12.89 -11.16
N ASP A 25 10.47 13.48 -9.99
CA ASP A 25 11.41 14.39 -9.31
C ASP A 25 12.47 13.64 -8.47
N GLY A 26 12.43 12.31 -8.47
CA GLY A 26 13.33 11.45 -7.69
C GLY A 26 12.84 11.20 -6.26
N THR A 27 11.72 11.78 -5.84
CA THR A 27 11.11 11.47 -4.54
C THR A 27 10.73 9.99 -4.49
N VAL A 28 11.01 9.34 -3.36
CA VAL A 28 10.67 7.93 -3.13
C VAL A 28 9.70 7.83 -1.96
N ASN A 29 8.51 7.32 -2.23
CA ASN A 29 7.54 6.96 -1.21
C ASN A 29 7.62 5.46 -0.94
N HIS A 30 8.23 5.09 0.19
CA HIS A 30 8.17 3.73 0.69
C HIS A 30 6.78 3.44 1.27
N ASN A 31 6.18 2.34 0.85
CA ASN A 31 4.85 1.88 1.25
C ASN A 31 4.96 0.47 1.85
N PRO A 32 4.99 0.34 3.18
CA PRO A 32 4.92 -0.96 3.83
C PRO A 32 3.57 -1.62 3.56
N PHE A 33 3.60 -2.83 3.02
CA PHE A 33 2.40 -3.58 2.66
C PHE A 33 2.62 -5.06 2.96
N ARG A 34 1.78 -5.63 3.83
CA ARG A 34 1.97 -6.98 4.37
C ARG A 34 0.71 -7.81 4.22
N VAL A 35 0.90 -9.08 3.89
CA VAL A 35 -0.12 -10.13 3.97
C VAL A 35 0.30 -11.06 5.10
N LEU A 36 -0.56 -11.19 6.10
CA LEU A 36 -0.33 -11.95 7.31
C LEU A 36 -1.29 -13.14 7.35
N PRO A 37 -0.80 -14.35 7.71
CA PRO A 37 -1.68 -15.49 7.90
C PRO A 37 -2.61 -15.23 9.09
N HIS A 38 -3.93 -15.39 8.89
CA HIS A 38 -4.93 -15.22 9.93
C HIS A 38 -5.93 -16.39 9.90
N GLY A 39 -5.47 -17.56 10.34
CA GLY A 39 -6.29 -18.78 10.30
C GLY A 39 -6.59 -19.21 8.86
N GLU A 40 -7.88 -19.34 8.53
CA GLU A 40 -8.36 -19.71 7.18
C GLU A 40 -8.43 -18.50 6.22
N VAL A 41 -8.21 -17.29 6.73
CA VAL A 41 -8.21 -16.04 5.96
C VAL A 41 -6.83 -15.39 5.98
N SER A 42 -6.69 -14.28 5.27
CA SER A 42 -5.51 -13.43 5.31
C SER A 42 -5.86 -12.09 5.91
N GLU A 43 -4.95 -11.54 6.72
CA GLU A 43 -5.00 -10.14 7.14
C GLU A 43 -4.05 -9.34 6.24
N VAL A 44 -4.54 -8.23 5.71
CA VAL A 44 -3.83 -7.42 4.73
C VAL A 44 -3.66 -6.02 5.31
N ALA A 45 -2.41 -5.59 5.50
CA ALA A 45 -2.09 -4.35 6.20
C ALA A 45 -1.20 -3.44 5.34
N PHE A 46 -1.68 -2.22 5.08
CA PHE A 46 -0.94 -1.16 4.41
C PHE A 46 -0.68 -0.01 5.38
N THR A 47 0.58 0.46 5.46
CA THR A 47 0.93 1.58 6.34
C THR A 47 0.91 2.90 5.56
N VAL A 48 -0.06 3.77 5.84
CA VAL A 48 -0.04 5.16 5.36
C VAL A 48 0.89 5.99 6.24
N VAL A 49 2.05 6.35 5.70
CA VAL A 49 3.06 7.12 6.40
C VAL A 49 2.73 8.61 6.33
N HIS A 50 2.59 9.26 7.49
CA HIS A 50 2.50 10.72 7.58
C HIS A 50 3.88 11.34 7.28
N ARG A 51 4.06 11.81 6.04
CA ARG A 51 5.32 12.42 5.59
C ARG A 51 5.37 13.91 5.90
N ALA A 52 6.59 14.46 5.94
CA ALA A 52 6.81 15.89 6.14
C ALA A 52 6.04 16.71 5.08
N GLY A 53 5.28 17.71 5.54
CA GLY A 53 4.49 18.58 4.68
C GLY A 53 3.04 18.11 4.42
N MET A 54 2.65 16.90 4.85
CA MET A 54 1.24 16.49 4.80
C MET A 54 0.46 17.08 5.97
N SER A 55 -0.76 17.55 5.71
CA SER A 55 -1.72 17.85 6.77
C SER A 55 -2.41 16.57 7.25
N ALA A 56 -3.09 16.63 8.41
CA ALA A 56 -3.91 15.51 8.87
C ALA A 56 -5.00 15.13 7.85
N ALA A 57 -5.60 16.13 7.19
CA ALA A 57 -6.61 15.90 6.16
C ALA A 57 -6.04 15.23 4.88
N ASP A 58 -4.75 15.40 4.59
CA ASP A 58 -4.09 14.67 3.50
C ASP A 58 -3.87 13.21 3.88
N VAL A 59 -3.43 12.95 5.12
CA VAL A 59 -3.28 11.58 5.65
C VAL A 59 -4.62 10.84 5.68
N ASP A 60 -5.69 11.49 6.15
CA ASP A 60 -7.03 10.88 6.20
C ASP A 60 -7.55 10.55 4.79
N ARG A 61 -7.26 11.40 3.81
CA ARG A 61 -7.63 11.16 2.41
C ARG A 61 -6.86 10.00 1.80
N ASP A 62 -5.55 9.93 2.04
CA ASP A 62 -4.72 8.82 1.58
C ASP A 62 -5.15 7.51 2.25
N ALA A 63 -5.46 7.53 3.55
CA ALA A 63 -6.00 6.37 4.26
C ALA A 63 -7.34 5.90 3.68
N ALA A 64 -8.25 6.82 3.37
CA ALA A 64 -9.52 6.48 2.74
C ALA A 64 -9.34 5.88 1.34
N ALA A 65 -8.39 6.40 0.54
CA ALA A 65 -8.07 5.86 -0.78
C ALA A 65 -7.48 4.44 -0.67
N VAL A 66 -6.51 4.24 0.22
CA VAL A 66 -5.93 2.91 0.48
C VAL A 66 -6.98 1.92 0.97
N ALA A 67 -7.88 2.33 1.88
CA ALA A 67 -8.96 1.47 2.35
C ALA A 67 -9.86 1.00 1.21
N ALA A 68 -10.27 1.91 0.32
CA ALA A 68 -11.08 1.56 -0.84
C ALA A 68 -10.36 0.61 -1.82
N ASP A 69 -9.05 0.75 -1.97
CA ASP A 69 -8.25 -0.16 -2.78
C ASP A 69 -8.12 -1.55 -2.15
N LEU A 70 -7.98 -1.63 -0.82
CA LEU A 70 -7.97 -2.90 -0.09
C LEU A 70 -9.33 -3.61 -0.13
N ASP A 71 -10.44 -2.87 -0.04
CA ASP A 71 -11.79 -3.41 -0.22
C ASP A 71 -11.97 -3.99 -1.63
N ARG A 72 -11.48 -3.28 -2.65
CA ARG A 72 -11.47 -3.78 -4.04
C ARG A 72 -10.60 -5.01 -4.19
N LEU A 73 -9.42 -5.04 -3.56
CA LEU A 73 -8.54 -6.20 -3.58
C LEU A 73 -9.22 -7.44 -2.98
N ALA A 74 -9.85 -7.29 -1.81
CA ALA A 74 -10.61 -8.37 -1.17
C ALA A 74 -11.71 -8.89 -2.11
N ALA A 75 -12.49 -7.99 -2.70
CA ALA A 75 -13.55 -8.37 -3.65
C ALA A 75 -13.02 -9.12 -4.89
N ILE A 76 -11.81 -8.80 -5.37
CA ILE A 76 -11.18 -9.52 -6.49
C ILE A 76 -10.73 -10.92 -6.07
N LEU A 77 -10.16 -11.05 -4.87
CA LEU A 77 -9.65 -12.33 -4.36
C LEU A 77 -10.76 -13.29 -3.93
N ASP A 78 -11.88 -12.75 -3.44
CA ASP A 78 -13.05 -13.51 -3.00
C ASP A 78 -14.00 -13.85 -4.16
N ALA A 79 -13.76 -13.34 -5.38
CA ALA A 79 -14.62 -13.56 -6.55
C ALA A 79 -14.42 -14.94 -7.22
N ASP A 80 -13.49 -15.76 -6.73
CA ASP A 80 -13.22 -17.13 -7.18
C ASP A 80 -13.78 -18.19 -6.21
#